data_AF-A0A399ZZC1-F1
#
_entry.id   AF-A0A399ZZC1-F1
#
_cell.length_a   1.000
_cell.length_b   1.000
_cell.length_c   1.000
_cell.angle_alpha   90.00
_cell.angle_beta   90.00
_cell.angle_gamma   90.00
#
_symmetry.space_group_name_H-M   'P 1'
#
loop_
_entity.id
_entity.type
_entity.pdbx_description
1 polymer ?
#
loop_
_entity_poly.entity_id
_entity_poly.type
_entity_poly.pdbx_seq_one_letter_code
_entity_poly.pdbx_strand_id
1 'polypeptide(L)' 'LGGDAVGMSTVPEALVAHHAGMDVLAISTITNLTIDALDAAHEPSHEEVQEAGKVIVPRLSDLLLGVVERLAP' A
#
# COMPACT_ATOMS: atom_id res chain seq x y z
N LEU A 1 16.85 -6.01 -8.73
CA LEU A 1 16.46 -5.68 -7.34
C LEU A 1 15.27 -6.52 -6.87
N GLY A 2 14.35 -6.93 -7.76
CA GLY A 2 13.33 -7.94 -7.44
C GLY A 2 12.19 -7.45 -6.53
N GLY A 3 11.86 -6.15 -6.59
CA GLY A 3 10.71 -5.61 -5.86
C GLY A 3 9.42 -5.77 -6.64
N ASP A 4 8.35 -6.15 -5.96
CA ASP A 4 7.02 -6.36 -6.55
C ASP A 4 6.13 -5.09 -6.51
N ALA A 5 6.50 -4.11 -5.68
CA ALA A 5 5.82 -2.82 -5.55
C ALA A 5 6.81 -1.73 -5.10
N VAL A 6 6.47 -0.47 -5.38
CA VAL A 6 7.25 0.71 -4.95
C VAL A 6 6.31 1.78 -4.40
N GLY A 7 6.76 2.48 -3.37
CA GLY A 7 6.03 3.57 -2.73
C GLY A 7 6.97 4.52 -2.01
N MET A 8 6.41 5.60 -1.46
CA MET A 8 7.17 6.70 -0.85
C MET A 8 7.11 6.72 0.69
N SER A 9 6.50 5.72 1.33
CA SER A 9 6.20 5.70 2.77
C SER A 9 6.43 4.31 3.40
N THR A 10 5.95 4.12 4.63
CA THR A 10 5.77 2.85 5.34
C THR A 10 7.04 2.22 5.90
N VAL A 11 8.15 2.19 5.14
CA VAL A 11 9.41 1.61 5.62
C VAL A 11 9.95 2.33 6.86
N PRO A 12 9.99 3.67 6.92
CA PRO A 12 10.48 4.37 8.13
C PRO A 12 9.66 4.04 9.38
N GLU A 13 8.33 3.99 9.26
CA GLU A 13 7.42 3.71 10.37
C GLU A 13 7.55 2.26 10.84
N ALA A 14 7.59 1.30 9.93
CA ALA A 14 7.77 -0.12 10.24
C ALA A 14 9.11 -0.37 10.95
N LEU A 15 10.18 0.31 10.52
CA LEU A 15 11.49 0.20 11.15
C LEU A 15 11.48 0.68 12.60
N VAL A 16 10.83 1.82 12.88
CA VAL A 16 10.72 2.37 14.24
C VAL A 16 9.84 1.46 15.13
N ALA A 17 8.71 0.97 14.61
CA ALA A 17 7.83 0.05 15.35
C ALA A 17 8.56 -1.26 15.70
N HIS A 18 9.30 -1.83 14.75
CA HIS A 18 10.12 -3.01 14.98
C HIS A 18 11.23 -2.76 16.02
N HIS A 19 11.90 -1.60 15.95
CA HIS A 19 12.90 -1.21 16.94
C HIS A 19 12.30 -1.12 18.36
N ALA A 20 11.03 -0.74 18.48
CA ALA A 20 10.29 -0.70 19.74
C ALA A 20 9.75 -2.07 20.20
N GLY A 21 10.01 -3.15 19.46
CA GLY A 21 9.56 -4.51 19.79
C GLY A 21 8.10 -4.78 19.45
N MET A 22 7.52 -4.02 18.50
CA MET A 22 6.14 -4.23 18.04
C MET A 22 6.09 -5.18 16.85
N ASP A 23 5.04 -6.00 16.79
CA ASP A 23 4.68 -6.74 15.58
C ASP A 23 4.05 -5.79 14.54
N VAL A 24 4.39 -5.97 13.26
CA VAL A 24 3.97 -5.07 12.18
C VAL A 24 3.31 -5.88 11.05
N LEU A 25 2.09 -5.49 10.69
CA LEU A 25 1.42 -5.89 9.45
C LEU A 25 1.33 -4.67 8.52
N ALA A 26 1.88 -4.79 7.31
CA ALA A 26 1.79 -3.75 6.28
C ALA A 26 1.04 -4.29 5.05
N ILE A 27 0.18 -3.45 4.45
CA ILE A 27 -0.59 -3.79 3.26
C ILE A 27 -0.36 -2.69 2.23
N SER A 28 0.13 -3.06 1.04
CA SER A 28 0.27 -2.14 -0.09
C SER A 28 -0.91 -2.33 -1.04
N THR A 29 -1.63 -1.24 -1.30
CA THR A 29 -2.67 -1.20 -2.32
C THR A 29 -2.05 -0.75 -3.64
N ILE A 30 -2.13 -1.58 -4.68
CA ILE A 30 -1.58 -1.24 -5.99
C ILE A 30 -2.52 -0.28 -6.70
N THR A 31 -2.16 1.01 -6.70
CA THR A 31 -2.98 2.10 -7.24
C THR A 31 -2.74 2.37 -8.73
N ASN A 32 -1.60 1.91 -9.27
CA ASN A 32 -1.26 2.03 -10.67
C ASN A 32 -0.26 0.94 -11.06
N LEU A 33 -0.14 0.69 -12.36
CA LEU A 33 0.95 -0.12 -12.91
C LEU A 33 2.17 0.78 -13.14
N THR A 34 3.36 0.24 -12.88
CA THR A 34 4.61 0.93 -13.21
C THR A 34 4.79 0.95 -14.73
N ILE A 35 5.26 2.08 -15.25
CA ILE A 35 5.58 2.26 -16.65
C ILE A 35 7.10 2.11 -16.79
N ASP A 36 7.53 1.18 -17.63
CA ASP A 36 8.93 0.76 -17.79
C ASP A 36 9.56 1.20 -19.12
N ALA A 37 8.77 1.85 -19.98
CA ALA A 37 9.21 2.39 -21.27
C ALA A 37 9.33 3.91 -21.22
N LEU A 38 10.43 4.45 -21.78
CA LEU A 38 10.67 5.89 -21.85
C LEU A 38 9.72 6.61 -22.81
N ASP A 39 9.27 5.93 -23.88
CA ASP A 39 8.36 6.48 -24.90
C ASP A 39 6.89 6.11 -24.63
N ALA A 40 6.55 5.80 -23.37
CA ALA A 40 5.18 5.47 -23.02
C ALA A 40 4.25 6.67 -23.28
N ALA A 41 3.12 6.40 -23.93
CA ALA A 41 2.12 7.42 -24.21
C ALA A 41 1.33 7.87 -22.96
N HIS A 42 1.48 7.14 -21.86
CA HIS A 42 0.78 7.38 -20.60
C HIS A 42 1.79 7.71 -19.51
N GLU A 43 1.41 8.59 -18.59
CA GLU A 43 2.19 8.91 -17.39
C GLU A 43 1.33 8.65 -16.15
N PRO A 44 1.90 8.09 -15.07
CA PRO A 44 1.16 7.90 -13.84
C PRO A 44 0.77 9.27 -13.27
N SER A 45 -0.52 9.44 -12.98
CA SER A 45 -1.03 10.68 -12.38
C SER A 45 -1.52 10.46 -10.96
N HIS A 46 -1.50 11.52 -10.16
CA HIS A 46 -2.05 11.46 -8.81
C HIS A 46 -3.58 11.30 -8.81
N GLU A 47 -4.25 11.74 -9.86
CA GLU A 47 -5.71 11.59 -10.03
C GLU A 47 -6.10 10.11 -10.19
N GLU A 48 -5.38 9.36 -11.04
CA GLU A 48 -5.59 7.92 -11.20
C GLU A 48 -5.40 7.16 -9.88
N VAL A 49 -4.38 7.56 -9.11
CA VAL A 49 -4.12 6.98 -7.78
C VAL A 49 -5.31 7.22 -6.84
N GLN A 50 -5.91 8.42 -6.87
CA GLN A 50 -7.08 8.73 -6.06
C GLN A 50 -8.33 7.95 -6.50
N GLU A 51 -8.57 7.82 -7.80
CA GLU A 51 -9.70 7.02 -8.32
C GLU A 51 -9.56 5.54 -7.95
N ALA A 52 -8.37 4.97 -8.09
CA ALA A 52 -8.09 3.61 -7.60
C ALA A 52 -8.34 3.50 -6.09
N GLY A 53 -7.92 4.51 -5.32
CA GLY A 53 -8.19 4.60 -3.89
C GLY A 53 -9.68 4.51 -3.55
N LYS A 54 -10.55 5.24 -4.25
CA LYS A 54 -12.01 5.21 -4.04
C LYS A 54 -12.60 3.81 -4.21
N VAL A 55 -12.08 3.02 -5.15
CA VAL A 55 -12.50 1.63 -5.40
C VAL A 55 -11.94 0.65 -4.36
N ILE A 56 -10.73 0.90 -3.88
CA ILE A 56 -10.00 -0.01 -2.97
C ILE A 56 -10.47 0.13 -1.52
N VAL A 57 -10.75 1.37 -1.07
CA VAL A 57 -11.06 1.70 0.33
C VAL A 57 -12.14 0.82 0.95
N PRO A 58 -13.29 0.52 0.30
CA PRO A 58 -14.31 -0.34 0.90
C PRO A 58 -13.76 -1.74 1.26
N ARG A 59 -13.04 -2.36 0.33
CA ARG A 59 -12.46 -3.72 0.51
C ARG A 59 -11.34 -3.73 1.54
N LEU A 60 -10.50 -2.69 1.54
CA LEU A 60 -9.43 -2.54 2.52
C LEU A 60 -10.01 -2.35 3.93
N SER A 61 -11.09 -1.57 4.06
CA SER A 61 -11.77 -1.34 5.33
C SER A 61 -12.32 -2.63 5.91
N ASP A 62 -13.04 -3.42 5.09
CA ASP A 62 -13.58 -4.73 5.50
C ASP A 62 -12.46 -5.69 5.95
N LEU A 63 -11.35 -5.72 5.20
CA LEU A 63 -10.19 -6.54 5.54
C LEU A 63 -9.56 -6.11 6.88
N LEU A 64 -9.29 -4.81 7.05
CA LEU A 64 -8.66 -4.30 8.26
C LEU A 64 -9.53 -4.52 9.49
N LEU A 65 -10.83 -4.26 9.40
CA LEU A 65 -11.78 -4.53 10.48
C LEU A 65 -11.80 -6.03 10.83
N GLY A 66 -11.89 -6.91 9.84
CA GLY A 66 -11.87 -8.36 10.08
C GLY A 66 -10.53 -8.88 10.64
N VAL A 67 -9.41 -8.24 10.33
CA VAL A 67 -8.11 -8.54 10.95
C VAL A 67 -8.11 -8.10 12.42
N VAL A 68 -8.55 -6.87 12.71
CA VAL A 68 -8.60 -6.35 14.08
C VAL A 68 -9.52 -7.18 14.97
N GLU A 69 -10.70 -7.58 14.47
CA GLU A 69 -11.63 -8.45 15.20
C GLU A 69 -11.00 -9.78 15.62
N ARG A 70 -10.09 -10.34 14.80
CA ARG A 70 -9.40 -11.62 15.10
C ARG A 70 -8.16 -11.46 15.96
N LEU A 71 -7.61 -10.24 16.04
CA LEU A 71 -6.49 -9.89 16.91
C LEU A 71 -6.96 -9.40 18.28
N ALA A 72 -8.22 -8.99 18.41
CA ALA A 72 -8.83 -8.66 19.68
C ALA A 72 -8.83 -9.90 20.61
N PRO A 73 -8.52 -9.72 21.90
CA PRO A 73 -8.45 -10.82 22.87
C PRO A 73 -9.80 -11.52 23.10
#